data_AF-A0A9P1FKK6-F1
#
_entry.id   AF-A0A9P1FKK6-F1
#
_cell.length_a   1.000
_cell.length_b   1.000
_cell.length_c   1.000
_cell.angle_alpha   90.00
_cell.angle_beta   90.00
_cell.angle_gamma   90.00
#
_symmetry.space_group_name_H-M   'P 1'
#
loop_
_entity.id
_entity.type
_entity.pdbx_description
1 polymer ?
#
loop_
_entity_poly.entity_id
_entity_poly.type
_entity_poly.pdbx_seq_one_letter_code
_entity_poly.pdbx_strand_id
1 'polypeptide(L)'
;RADVAIVGAGPSGLAACKAALEEGLKPVVLERQKAVGGLWTVEGKVWNSLRTNLSKYTVAFSDFPWPKDFSAVFPKATEVQRYLAGYAERHQLWPHVCSGCTVTSLEPVEGAWRLRVETEEGQEELLASFVIVATGIFSTPNMSLPGLETFPGPVLHSSSYRSPRCLPCGRLLVVGCAFSGADVAAELGAEPERRVTVAAGQTPLWFVPRYLNGKPSDLLFYSRAAHWRSKRHSEEERNHWRHRFLGSALGRLPPPLVTPQEGPEPPFLCISDDFVQAVKSGQVELRTLRVQEVRGRLVIFSDGSQEEFDQLLLATGYRLDLPFLPDKVRKFLQLETEDQLQPLILAHGVWHPKIPQMAFVGLYRGPFFAALELQGRWACGVFSGRLPQLSQEEMEEALQKQMEIRLHQPRPQFPHDYVAMTEQLASFVGVHPTEILEDASHPLHRSLVDGPFLPFHFRLKGFQAKPEIAAAAIAECLEAYPLDSANEALPKEKVVGIFKEDTEPLLTRTPGVAGTARKHHKPHQAVALEQDVLVEVLLMSRCDALLSTYSNVSVAAIYFSQPGYRFFLFGDTAPGDGCEVCGNMAQFCCSRCKVVFYCSTECQRRAWKKHKLRGRTARAR
;
A
#
# COMPACT_ATOMS: atom_id res chain seq x y z
N ARG A 1 -34.38 -3.64 -21.15
CA ARG A 1 -33.05 -4.14 -21.56
C ARG A 1 -32.03 -3.05 -21.25
N ALA A 2 -31.01 -3.37 -20.45
CA ALA A 2 -29.91 -2.46 -20.16
C ALA A 2 -28.78 -2.63 -21.18
N ASP A 3 -27.91 -1.63 -21.33
CA ASP A 3 -26.69 -1.80 -22.11
C ASP A 3 -25.70 -2.63 -21.30
N VAL A 4 -25.53 -2.30 -20.01
CA VAL A 4 -24.61 -2.97 -19.09
C VAL A 4 -25.31 -3.27 -17.77
N ALA A 5 -25.28 -4.51 -17.32
CA ALA A 5 -25.63 -4.86 -15.93
C ALA A 5 -24.35 -4.96 -15.08
N ILE A 6 -24.33 -4.30 -13.92
CA ILE A 6 -23.18 -4.26 -13.01
C ILE A 6 -23.58 -4.96 -11.71
N VAL A 7 -22.85 -6.02 -11.34
CA VAL A 7 -23.15 -6.84 -10.15
C VAL A 7 -22.32 -6.35 -8.96
N GLY A 8 -22.97 -5.65 -8.04
CA GLY A 8 -22.40 -5.04 -6.84
C GLY A 8 -22.19 -3.52 -6.97
N ALA A 9 -22.49 -2.78 -5.89
CA ALA A 9 -22.29 -1.33 -5.76
C ALA A 9 -21.22 -0.98 -4.71
N GLY A 10 -20.17 -1.81 -4.62
CA GLY A 10 -18.91 -1.44 -3.95
C GLY A 10 -18.10 -0.41 -4.76
N PRO A 11 -16.87 -0.06 -4.33
CA PRO A 11 -16.01 0.88 -5.05
C PRO A 11 -15.86 0.55 -6.55
N SER A 12 -15.68 -0.74 -6.86
CA SER A 12 -15.60 -1.26 -8.24
C SER A 12 -16.87 -1.01 -9.05
N GLY A 13 -18.04 -1.27 -8.47
CA GLY A 13 -19.32 -1.09 -9.14
C GLY A 13 -19.67 0.37 -9.37
N LEU A 14 -19.39 1.23 -8.39
CA LEU A 14 -19.58 2.68 -8.52
C LEU A 14 -18.67 3.27 -9.61
N ALA A 15 -17.38 2.87 -9.63
CA ALA A 15 -16.44 3.30 -10.67
C ALA A 15 -16.88 2.80 -12.07
N ALA A 16 -17.32 1.56 -12.18
CA ALA A 16 -17.84 0.99 -13.42
C ALA A 16 -19.14 1.69 -13.89
N CYS A 17 -20.04 2.02 -12.96
CA CYS A 17 -21.27 2.75 -13.28
C CYS A 17 -20.96 4.14 -13.83
N LYS A 18 -20.08 4.89 -13.16
CA LYS A 18 -19.62 6.20 -13.65
C LYS A 18 -18.97 6.07 -15.03
N ALA A 19 -18.07 5.10 -15.21
CA ALA A 19 -17.43 4.86 -16.50
C ALA A 19 -18.45 4.55 -17.59
N ALA A 20 -19.47 3.73 -17.33
CA ALA A 20 -20.53 3.43 -18.29
C ALA A 20 -21.30 4.70 -18.69
N LEU A 21 -21.64 5.56 -17.73
CA LEU A 21 -22.31 6.83 -18.00
C LEU A 21 -21.42 7.81 -18.79
N GLU A 22 -20.13 7.89 -18.45
CA GLU A 22 -19.15 8.69 -19.19
C GLU A 22 -19.02 8.28 -20.66
N GLU A 23 -19.27 7.00 -20.96
CA GLU A 23 -19.29 6.42 -22.31
C GLU A 23 -20.66 6.53 -23.01
N GLY A 24 -21.68 7.08 -22.35
CA GLY A 24 -23.04 7.18 -22.89
C GLY A 24 -23.83 5.87 -22.89
N LEU A 25 -23.38 4.85 -22.14
CA LEU A 25 -24.10 3.60 -21.94
C LEU A 25 -25.19 3.77 -20.87
N LYS A 26 -26.18 2.88 -20.88
CA LYS A 26 -27.26 2.79 -19.87
C LYS A 26 -26.98 1.66 -18.88
N PRO A 27 -26.27 1.92 -17.77
CA PRO A 27 -26.01 0.91 -16.76
C PRO A 27 -27.22 0.67 -15.85
N VAL A 28 -27.31 -0.57 -15.34
CA VAL A 28 -28.11 -0.94 -14.17
C VAL A 28 -27.18 -1.63 -13.18
N VAL A 29 -27.04 -1.10 -11.99
CA VAL A 29 -26.25 -1.67 -10.89
C VAL A 29 -27.18 -2.45 -9.97
N LEU A 30 -26.86 -3.71 -9.71
CA LEU A 30 -27.62 -4.60 -8.84
C LEU A 30 -26.82 -4.83 -7.56
N GLU A 31 -27.31 -4.31 -6.44
CA GLU A 31 -26.66 -4.41 -5.12
C GLU A 31 -27.57 -5.13 -4.14
N ARG A 32 -27.03 -6.17 -3.50
CA ARG A 32 -27.78 -6.98 -2.53
C ARG A 32 -28.09 -6.24 -1.23
N GLN A 33 -27.23 -5.31 -0.82
CA GLN A 33 -27.42 -4.50 0.39
C GLN A 33 -28.33 -3.30 0.09
N LYS A 34 -28.85 -2.66 1.15
CA LYS A 34 -29.65 -1.44 1.02
C LYS A 34 -28.82 -0.18 0.72
N ALA A 35 -27.51 -0.24 0.96
CA ALA A 35 -26.59 0.88 0.79
C ALA A 35 -25.45 0.56 -0.18
N VAL A 36 -24.96 1.58 -0.89
CA VAL A 36 -23.72 1.48 -1.67
C VAL A 36 -22.49 1.49 -0.75
N GLY A 37 -21.38 0.97 -1.28
CA GLY A 37 -20.08 0.92 -0.60
C GLY A 37 -19.57 -0.49 -0.35
N GLY A 38 -20.42 -1.51 -0.51
CA GLY A 38 -20.05 -2.93 -0.47
C GLY A 38 -19.43 -3.34 0.86
N LEU A 39 -18.11 -3.53 0.88
CA LEU A 39 -17.36 -3.90 2.09
C LEU A 39 -17.52 -2.88 3.22
N TRP A 40 -17.58 -1.58 2.87
CA TRP A 40 -17.43 -0.46 3.80
C TRP A 40 -18.72 -0.04 4.50
N THR A 41 -19.84 -0.66 4.17
CA THR A 41 -21.13 -0.38 4.82
C THR A 41 -21.15 -0.94 6.25
N VAL A 42 -22.15 -0.53 7.04
CA VAL A 42 -22.39 -1.06 8.40
C VAL A 42 -22.69 -2.58 8.37
N GLU A 43 -23.42 -3.02 7.34
CA GLU A 43 -23.73 -4.43 7.07
C GLU A 43 -22.56 -5.18 6.40
N GLY A 44 -21.49 -4.46 6.06
CA GLY A 44 -20.32 -4.96 5.35
C GLY A 44 -19.43 -5.86 6.22
N LYS A 45 -18.11 -5.83 6.00
CA LYS A 45 -17.16 -6.69 6.75
C LYS A 45 -16.08 -5.87 7.44
N VAL A 46 -16.52 -4.73 7.95
CA VAL A 46 -15.71 -3.75 8.69
C VAL A 46 -16.16 -3.70 10.14
N TRP A 47 -15.28 -3.25 11.02
CA TRP A 47 -15.56 -3.01 12.44
C TRP A 47 -15.32 -1.55 12.81
N ASN A 48 -15.81 -1.14 13.98
CA ASN A 48 -15.95 0.28 14.33
C ASN A 48 -14.63 1.05 14.36
N SER A 49 -13.54 0.40 14.78
CA SER A 49 -12.20 0.98 14.89
C SER A 49 -11.37 0.84 13.61
N LEU A 50 -11.84 0.08 12.61
CA LEU A 50 -11.10 -0.19 11.39
C LEU A 50 -10.75 1.12 10.66
N ARG A 51 -9.47 1.22 10.27
CA ARG A 51 -8.93 2.26 9.41
C ARG A 51 -8.37 1.65 8.13
N THR A 52 -8.29 2.45 7.07
CA THR A 52 -7.59 2.03 5.85
C THR A 52 -6.12 1.73 6.15
N ASN A 53 -5.56 0.78 5.40
CA ASN A 53 -4.13 0.47 5.45
C ASN A 53 -3.30 1.40 4.55
N LEU A 54 -3.97 2.06 3.59
CA LEU A 54 -3.36 3.04 2.68
C LEU A 54 -3.91 4.44 3.01
N SER A 55 -3.15 5.47 2.66
CA SER A 55 -3.52 6.85 2.90
C SER A 55 -4.71 7.30 2.07
N LYS A 56 -5.33 8.42 2.47
CA LYS A 56 -6.42 9.09 1.74
C LYS A 56 -6.05 9.43 0.29
N TYR A 57 -4.76 9.65 0.01
CA TYR A 57 -4.29 9.98 -1.35
C TYR A 57 -4.33 8.77 -2.28
N THR A 58 -4.16 7.58 -1.72
CA THR A 58 -4.17 6.32 -2.46
C THR A 58 -5.57 5.70 -2.52
N VAL A 59 -6.33 5.80 -1.43
CA VAL A 59 -7.74 5.37 -1.35
C VAL A 59 -8.64 6.50 -1.86
N ALA A 60 -8.49 6.86 -3.13
CA ALA A 60 -9.30 7.87 -3.78
C ALA A 60 -9.54 7.49 -5.26
N PHE A 61 -10.67 7.90 -5.80
CA PHE A 61 -10.91 7.92 -7.24
C PHE A 61 -10.17 9.09 -7.88
N SER A 62 -9.72 8.89 -9.12
CA SER A 62 -8.78 9.77 -9.81
C SER A 62 -9.29 11.19 -10.06
N ASP A 63 -10.61 11.43 -10.02
CA ASP A 63 -11.24 12.74 -10.16
C ASP A 63 -12.09 13.16 -8.95
N PHE A 64 -12.00 12.44 -7.84
CA PHE A 64 -12.75 12.73 -6.62
C PHE A 64 -11.82 12.64 -5.39
N PRO A 65 -10.93 13.61 -5.17
CA PRO A 65 -10.11 13.64 -3.96
C PRO A 65 -10.98 13.76 -2.71
N TRP A 66 -10.41 13.41 -1.55
CA TRP A 66 -11.08 13.61 -0.26
C TRP A 66 -11.40 15.10 -0.03
N PRO A 67 -12.49 15.43 0.69
CA PRO A 67 -12.82 16.82 1.01
C PRO A 67 -11.66 17.56 1.69
N LYS A 68 -11.49 18.86 1.39
CA LYS A 68 -10.36 19.66 1.92
C LYS A 68 -10.35 19.79 3.45
N ASP A 69 -11.53 19.74 4.07
CA ASP A 69 -11.73 19.75 5.51
C ASP A 69 -11.52 18.36 6.16
N PHE A 70 -11.32 17.32 5.36
CA PHE A 70 -11.01 15.98 5.86
C PHE A 70 -9.53 15.88 6.27
N SER A 71 -9.30 15.75 7.58
CA SER A 71 -7.98 15.83 8.21
C SER A 71 -7.28 14.49 8.43
N ALA A 72 -8.02 13.38 8.51
CA ALA A 72 -7.42 12.08 8.77
C ALA A 72 -6.68 11.55 7.54
N VAL A 73 -5.43 11.12 7.71
CA VAL A 73 -4.64 10.54 6.60
C VAL A 73 -5.04 9.10 6.32
N PHE A 74 -5.46 8.36 7.36
CA PHE A 74 -5.97 6.99 7.25
C PHE A 74 -7.44 6.96 7.69
N PRO A 75 -8.37 7.13 6.74
CA PRO A 75 -9.80 7.14 7.01
C PRO A 75 -10.28 5.92 7.79
N LYS A 76 -11.23 6.12 8.70
CA LYS A 76 -12.03 5.06 9.30
C LYS A 76 -12.98 4.45 8.27
N ALA A 77 -13.44 3.22 8.52
CA ALA A 77 -14.38 2.55 7.63
C ALA A 77 -15.66 3.37 7.35
N THR A 78 -16.20 4.05 8.37
CA THR A 78 -17.37 4.94 8.23
C THR A 78 -17.09 6.18 7.38
N GLU A 79 -15.86 6.67 7.36
CA GLU A 79 -15.44 7.81 6.54
C GLU A 79 -15.27 7.38 5.08
N VAL A 80 -14.76 6.17 4.83
CA VAL A 80 -14.73 5.57 3.48
C VAL A 80 -16.15 5.37 2.95
N GLN A 81 -17.07 4.87 3.78
CA GLN A 81 -18.47 4.73 3.37
C GLN A 81 -19.08 6.08 2.97
N ARG A 82 -18.86 7.13 3.77
CA ARG A 82 -19.32 8.48 3.45
C ARG A 82 -18.71 9.01 2.15
N TYR A 83 -17.41 8.76 1.94
CA TYR A 83 -16.72 9.12 0.71
C TYR A 83 -17.35 8.44 -0.52
N LEU A 84 -17.64 7.13 -0.44
CA LEU A 84 -18.27 6.38 -1.53
C LEU A 84 -19.72 6.83 -1.79
N ALA A 85 -20.47 7.14 -0.74
CA ALA A 85 -21.81 7.71 -0.87
C ALA A 85 -21.78 9.09 -1.53
N GLY A 86 -20.83 9.95 -1.12
CA GLY A 86 -20.61 11.26 -1.72
C GLY A 86 -20.14 11.18 -3.18
N TYR A 87 -19.34 10.17 -3.54
CA TYR A 87 -18.99 9.88 -4.93
C TYR A 87 -20.23 9.50 -5.76
N ALA A 88 -21.07 8.60 -5.24
CA ALA A 88 -22.31 8.21 -5.89
C ALA A 88 -23.28 9.39 -6.08
N GLU A 89 -23.38 10.28 -5.10
CA GLU A 89 -24.18 11.51 -5.19
C GLU A 89 -23.59 12.50 -6.21
N ARG A 90 -22.29 12.81 -6.10
CA ARG A 90 -21.60 13.77 -6.98
C ARG A 90 -21.73 13.41 -8.46
N HIS A 91 -21.68 12.12 -8.77
CA HIS A 91 -21.73 11.60 -10.13
C HIS A 91 -23.12 11.08 -10.52
N GLN A 92 -24.16 11.34 -9.71
CA GLN A 92 -25.55 10.97 -9.98
C GLN A 92 -25.73 9.47 -10.31
N LEU A 93 -25.08 8.61 -9.52
CA LEU A 93 -25.10 7.15 -9.74
C LEU A 93 -26.33 6.48 -9.14
N TRP A 94 -26.92 7.05 -8.08
CA TRP A 94 -28.07 6.48 -7.37
C TRP A 94 -29.27 6.10 -8.26
N PRO A 95 -29.69 6.89 -9.27
CA PRO A 95 -30.77 6.50 -10.17
C PRO A 95 -30.51 5.21 -10.97
N HIS A 96 -29.27 4.74 -11.02
CA HIS A 96 -28.86 3.53 -11.71
C HIS A 96 -28.67 2.34 -10.78
N VAL A 97 -28.82 2.53 -9.46
CA VAL A 97 -28.62 1.48 -8.44
C VAL A 97 -29.95 0.91 -7.99
N CYS A 98 -30.12 -0.40 -8.20
CA CYS A 98 -31.18 -1.20 -7.61
C CYS A 98 -30.61 -1.90 -6.37
N SER A 99 -30.92 -1.37 -5.19
CA SER A 99 -30.51 -1.89 -3.89
C SER A 99 -31.48 -2.96 -3.37
N GLY A 100 -31.01 -3.88 -2.52
CA GLY A 100 -31.82 -5.03 -2.09
C GLY A 100 -32.04 -6.07 -3.20
N CYS A 101 -31.24 -6.01 -4.27
CA CYS A 101 -31.34 -6.85 -5.45
C CYS A 101 -30.18 -7.85 -5.49
N THR A 102 -30.47 -9.13 -5.21
CA THR A 102 -29.47 -10.20 -5.24
C THR A 102 -29.48 -10.88 -6.61
N VAL A 103 -28.37 -10.82 -7.33
CA VAL A 103 -28.21 -11.61 -8.57
C VAL A 103 -28.00 -13.07 -8.21
N THR A 104 -28.94 -13.93 -8.59
CA THR A 104 -28.91 -15.36 -8.29
C THR A 104 -28.43 -16.20 -9.47
N SER A 105 -28.56 -15.70 -10.70
CA SER A 105 -28.13 -16.42 -11.91
C SER A 105 -27.81 -15.47 -13.06
N LEU A 106 -26.80 -15.83 -13.85
CA LEU A 106 -26.45 -15.27 -15.14
C LEU A 106 -26.54 -16.36 -16.20
N GLU A 107 -27.26 -16.14 -17.29
CA GLU A 107 -27.38 -17.08 -18.40
C GLU A 107 -27.03 -16.37 -19.72
N PRO A 108 -26.11 -16.90 -20.54
CA PRO A 108 -25.87 -16.36 -21.87
C PRO A 108 -27.08 -16.63 -22.76
N VAL A 109 -27.56 -15.59 -23.45
CA VAL A 109 -28.63 -15.67 -24.46
C VAL A 109 -28.13 -15.01 -25.75
N GLU A 110 -28.92 -15.08 -26.83
CA GLU A 110 -28.50 -14.53 -28.12
C GLU A 110 -28.20 -13.01 -28.03
N GLY A 111 -26.90 -12.66 -28.14
CA GLY A 111 -26.43 -11.28 -28.10
C GLY A 111 -26.64 -10.53 -26.78
N ALA A 112 -26.84 -11.25 -25.66
CA ALA A 112 -27.05 -10.66 -24.33
C ALA A 112 -26.83 -11.68 -23.20
N TRP A 113 -26.99 -11.20 -21.97
CA TRP A 113 -27.09 -11.99 -20.75
C TRP A 113 -28.46 -11.80 -20.12
N ARG A 114 -29.06 -12.91 -19.67
CA ARG A 114 -30.23 -12.92 -18.79
C ARG A 114 -29.75 -13.02 -17.35
N LEU A 115 -30.19 -12.08 -16.52
CA LEU A 115 -29.98 -12.06 -15.08
C LEU A 115 -31.27 -12.45 -14.39
N ARG A 116 -31.19 -13.38 -13.43
CA ARG A 116 -32.24 -13.55 -12.42
C ARG A 116 -31.86 -12.77 -11.18
N VAL A 117 -32.79 -11.95 -10.70
CA VAL A 117 -32.60 -11.03 -9.59
C VAL A 117 -33.66 -11.31 -8.55
N GLU A 118 -33.24 -11.64 -7.33
CA GLU A 118 -34.12 -11.77 -6.18
C GLU A 118 -34.23 -10.41 -5.47
N THR A 119 -35.46 -9.99 -5.20
CA THR A 119 -35.82 -8.74 -4.52
C THR A 119 -36.79 -9.04 -3.38
N GLU A 120 -37.09 -8.03 -2.54
CA GLU A 120 -38.14 -8.17 -1.51
C GLU A 120 -39.54 -8.45 -2.12
N GLU A 121 -39.77 -8.05 -3.38
CA GLU A 121 -41.05 -8.23 -4.10
C GLU A 121 -41.14 -9.57 -4.86
N GLY A 122 -40.03 -10.32 -4.92
CA GLY A 122 -39.94 -11.60 -5.60
C GLY A 122 -38.80 -11.67 -6.60
N GLN A 123 -38.88 -12.62 -7.53
CA GLN A 123 -37.85 -12.85 -8.53
C GLN A 123 -38.17 -12.12 -9.83
N GLU A 124 -37.21 -11.35 -10.33
CA GLU A 124 -37.28 -10.61 -11.58
C GLU A 124 -36.25 -11.12 -12.59
N GLU A 125 -36.46 -10.81 -13.87
CA GLU A 125 -35.51 -11.05 -14.93
C GLU A 125 -35.07 -9.73 -15.60
N LEU A 126 -33.77 -9.59 -15.82
CA LEU A 126 -33.18 -8.47 -16.55
C LEU A 126 -32.36 -8.98 -17.73
N LEU A 127 -32.56 -8.38 -18.90
CA LEU A 127 -31.68 -8.57 -20.05
C LEU A 127 -30.68 -7.42 -20.16
N ALA A 128 -29.40 -7.74 -20.32
CA ALA A 128 -28.34 -6.78 -20.55
C ALA A 128 -27.41 -7.24 -21.69
N SER A 129 -26.95 -6.32 -22.54
CA SER A 129 -26.01 -6.67 -23.61
C SER A 129 -24.64 -7.05 -23.04
N PHE A 130 -24.18 -6.35 -22.01
CA PHE A 130 -22.92 -6.60 -21.32
C PHE A 130 -23.11 -6.78 -19.83
N VAL A 131 -22.15 -7.45 -19.19
CA VAL A 131 -22.13 -7.66 -17.73
C VAL A 131 -20.78 -7.24 -17.16
N ILE A 132 -20.80 -6.52 -16.05
CA ILE A 132 -19.63 -6.25 -15.22
C ILE A 132 -19.81 -6.95 -13.87
N VAL A 133 -18.93 -7.87 -13.55
CA VAL A 133 -18.87 -8.48 -12.21
C VAL A 133 -17.97 -7.62 -11.32
N ALA A 134 -18.56 -6.95 -10.34
CA ALA A 134 -17.91 -6.00 -9.45
C ALA A 134 -18.09 -6.36 -7.96
N THR A 135 -18.14 -7.66 -7.66
CA THR A 135 -18.43 -8.20 -6.32
C THR A 135 -17.27 -8.10 -5.33
N GLY A 136 -16.06 -7.81 -5.83
CA GLY A 136 -14.81 -7.89 -5.07
C GLY A 136 -14.41 -9.34 -4.72
N ILE A 137 -13.26 -9.49 -4.05
CA ILE A 137 -12.68 -10.80 -3.72
C ILE A 137 -12.99 -11.30 -2.29
N PHE A 138 -13.28 -10.39 -1.36
CA PHE A 138 -13.51 -10.74 0.06
C PHE A 138 -14.96 -11.20 0.25
N SER A 139 -15.38 -12.26 -0.44
CA SER A 139 -16.78 -12.69 -0.52
C SER A 139 -17.20 -13.61 0.63
N THR A 140 -16.65 -14.82 0.70
CA THR A 140 -17.11 -15.86 1.62
C THR A 140 -16.09 -16.04 2.73
N PRO A 141 -16.46 -15.92 4.02
CA PRO A 141 -15.56 -16.22 5.15
C PRO A 141 -14.89 -17.60 5.02
N ASN A 142 -13.59 -17.69 5.28
CA ASN A 142 -12.92 -18.99 5.32
C ASN A 142 -13.05 -19.62 6.70
N MET A 143 -14.06 -20.45 6.89
CA MET A 143 -14.31 -21.16 8.16
C MET A 143 -13.62 -22.54 8.23
N SER A 144 -12.75 -22.86 7.27
CA SER A 144 -12.11 -24.17 7.19
C SER A 144 -11.06 -24.35 8.28
N LEU A 145 -11.46 -24.97 9.40
CA LEU A 145 -10.58 -25.41 10.48
C LEU A 145 -11.02 -26.81 10.94
N PRO A 146 -10.16 -27.84 10.88
CA PRO A 146 -10.54 -29.21 11.26
C PRO A 146 -11.07 -29.29 12.70
N GLY A 147 -12.21 -29.96 12.88
CA GLY A 147 -12.83 -30.17 14.19
C GLY A 147 -13.52 -28.95 14.80
N LEU A 148 -13.60 -27.83 14.07
CA LEU A 148 -14.24 -26.59 14.54
C LEU A 148 -15.69 -26.80 15.00
N GLU A 149 -16.42 -27.70 14.34
CA GLU A 149 -17.79 -28.08 14.68
C GLU A 149 -17.93 -28.73 16.07
N THR A 150 -16.83 -29.23 16.63
CA THR A 150 -16.81 -29.81 17.98
C THR A 150 -16.67 -28.74 19.07
N PHE A 151 -16.31 -27.50 18.73
CA PHE A 151 -16.08 -26.43 19.68
C PHE A 151 -17.40 -25.97 20.32
N PRO A 152 -17.57 -26.08 21.66
CA PRO A 152 -18.84 -25.77 22.31
C PRO A 152 -19.05 -24.27 22.58
N GLY A 153 -18.00 -23.45 22.42
CA GLY A 153 -18.03 -22.01 22.69
C GLY A 153 -18.34 -21.15 21.46
N PRO A 154 -18.39 -19.82 21.62
CA PRO A 154 -18.57 -18.91 20.50
C PRO A 154 -17.43 -18.99 19.48
N VAL A 155 -17.79 -19.08 18.20
CA VAL A 155 -16.88 -18.97 17.06
C VAL A 155 -17.30 -17.77 16.21
N LEU A 156 -16.37 -16.85 15.96
CA LEU A 156 -16.62 -15.67 15.15
C LEU A 156 -15.58 -15.56 14.03
N HIS A 157 -15.98 -15.28 12.80
CA HIS A 157 -15.03 -14.86 11.76
C HIS A 157 -14.80 -13.36 11.81
N SER A 158 -13.61 -12.89 11.42
CA SER A 158 -13.28 -11.46 11.36
C SER A 158 -14.28 -10.63 10.55
N SER A 159 -14.93 -11.23 9.55
CA SER A 159 -16.00 -10.59 8.76
C SER A 159 -17.22 -10.14 9.56
N SER A 160 -17.49 -10.83 10.66
CA SER A 160 -18.66 -10.62 11.53
C SER A 160 -18.27 -9.86 12.80
N TYR A 161 -16.99 -9.59 13.01
CA TYR A 161 -16.52 -8.74 14.10
C TYR A 161 -16.94 -7.28 13.85
N ARG A 162 -17.43 -6.61 14.90
CA ARG A 162 -17.84 -5.19 14.87
C ARG A 162 -17.22 -4.36 15.98
N SER A 163 -17.05 -4.96 17.14
CA SER A 163 -16.41 -4.35 18.32
C SER A 163 -16.05 -5.45 19.31
N PRO A 164 -15.22 -5.16 20.34
CA PRO A 164 -14.91 -6.12 21.38
C PRO A 164 -16.12 -6.78 22.04
N ARG A 165 -17.23 -6.04 22.14
CA ARG A 165 -18.49 -6.51 22.75
C ARG A 165 -19.15 -7.69 22.02
N CYS A 166 -18.74 -7.99 20.79
CA CYS A 166 -19.25 -9.14 20.02
C CYS A 166 -18.82 -10.49 20.61
N LEU A 167 -17.81 -10.48 21.48
CA LEU A 167 -17.23 -11.67 22.08
C LEU A 167 -17.31 -11.56 23.61
N PRO A 168 -17.75 -12.61 24.34
CA PRO A 168 -17.73 -12.59 25.81
C PRO A 168 -16.30 -12.43 26.37
N CYS A 169 -16.17 -12.19 27.67
CA CYS A 169 -14.86 -12.28 28.33
C CYS A 169 -14.42 -13.74 28.46
N GLY A 170 -13.12 -13.98 28.60
CA GLY A 170 -12.54 -15.33 28.73
C GLY A 170 -11.26 -15.50 27.92
N ARG A 171 -10.84 -16.76 27.75
CA ARG A 171 -9.69 -17.13 26.93
C ARG A 171 -10.10 -17.16 25.46
N LEU A 172 -9.58 -16.21 24.69
CA LEU A 172 -9.85 -16.09 23.26
C LEU A 172 -8.62 -16.55 22.47
N LEU A 173 -8.84 -17.43 21.50
CA LEU A 173 -7.87 -17.70 20.44
C LEU A 173 -8.25 -16.94 19.17
N VAL A 174 -7.34 -16.12 18.66
CA VAL A 174 -7.39 -15.55 17.31
C VAL A 174 -6.56 -16.44 16.37
N VAL A 175 -7.19 -17.02 15.36
CA VAL A 175 -6.52 -17.88 14.37
C VAL A 175 -6.16 -17.06 13.14
N GLY A 176 -4.86 -16.85 12.91
CA GLY A 176 -4.31 -16.01 11.85
C GLY A 176 -3.82 -14.64 12.35
N CYS A 177 -2.68 -14.18 11.82
CA CYS A 177 -2.00 -12.95 12.26
C CYS A 177 -1.64 -12.01 11.08
N ALA A 178 -2.38 -12.10 9.97
CA ALA A 178 -2.31 -11.08 8.92
C ALA A 178 -3.12 -9.82 9.35
N PHE A 179 -3.43 -8.92 8.41
CA PHE A 179 -4.06 -7.61 8.69
C PHE A 179 -5.21 -7.66 9.72
N SER A 180 -6.29 -8.40 9.44
CA SER A 180 -7.44 -8.45 10.37
C SER A 180 -7.13 -9.14 11.69
N GLY A 181 -6.30 -10.17 11.68
CA GLY A 181 -5.94 -10.92 12.89
C GLY A 181 -5.13 -10.06 13.86
N ALA A 182 -4.12 -9.37 13.35
CA ALA A 182 -3.27 -8.47 14.14
C ALA A 182 -4.07 -7.28 14.70
N ASP A 183 -4.84 -6.57 13.87
CA ASP A 183 -5.60 -5.39 14.32
C ASP A 183 -6.68 -5.76 15.34
N VAL A 184 -7.46 -6.81 15.10
CA VAL A 184 -8.52 -7.24 16.03
C VAL A 184 -7.92 -7.79 17.33
N ALA A 185 -6.81 -8.54 17.27
CA ALA A 185 -6.13 -9.02 18.47
C ALA A 185 -5.57 -7.86 19.31
N ALA A 186 -4.99 -6.84 18.70
CA ALA A 186 -4.49 -5.66 19.40
C ALA A 186 -5.63 -4.88 20.09
N GLU A 187 -6.76 -4.70 19.41
CA GLU A 187 -7.94 -4.05 19.99
C GLU A 187 -8.52 -4.84 21.18
N LEU A 188 -8.63 -6.16 21.05
CA LEU A 188 -9.16 -7.02 22.11
C LEU A 188 -8.18 -7.14 23.29
N GLY A 189 -6.87 -7.21 23.03
CA GLY A 189 -5.85 -7.29 24.07
C GLY A 189 -5.72 -6.00 24.89
N ALA A 190 -6.21 -4.87 24.37
CA ALA A 190 -6.27 -3.62 25.13
C ALA A 190 -7.29 -3.67 26.29
N GLU A 191 -8.23 -4.61 26.30
CA GLU A 191 -9.17 -4.83 27.42
C GLU A 191 -8.54 -5.74 28.50
N PRO A 192 -8.22 -5.23 29.71
CA PRO A 192 -7.46 -5.99 30.72
C PRO A 192 -8.12 -7.29 31.20
N GLU A 193 -9.44 -7.39 31.08
CA GLU A 193 -10.25 -8.55 31.48
C GLU A 193 -10.14 -9.73 30.48
N ARG A 194 -9.53 -9.50 29.31
CA ARG A 194 -9.42 -10.49 28.24
C ARG A 194 -8.05 -11.16 28.25
N ARG A 195 -8.04 -12.45 27.95
CA ARG A 195 -6.82 -13.21 27.65
C ARG A 195 -6.84 -13.56 26.18
N VAL A 196 -6.06 -12.82 25.39
CA VAL A 196 -6.02 -12.96 23.93
C VAL A 196 -4.75 -13.70 23.54
N THR A 197 -4.92 -14.84 22.88
CA THR A 197 -3.83 -15.61 22.27
C THR A 197 -4.00 -15.57 20.76
N VAL A 198 -2.91 -15.34 20.02
CA VAL A 198 -2.90 -15.35 18.55
C VAL A 198 -2.11 -16.54 18.05
N ALA A 199 -2.73 -17.40 17.24
CA ALA A 199 -2.03 -18.41 16.45
C ALA A 199 -1.59 -17.79 15.12
N ALA A 200 -0.34 -17.33 15.05
CA ALA A 200 0.18 -16.61 13.90
C ALA A 200 0.57 -17.52 12.72
N GLY A 201 0.77 -18.82 12.96
CA GLY A 201 1.38 -19.70 11.99
C GLY A 201 2.87 -19.44 11.80
N GLN A 202 3.45 -20.13 10.82
CA GLN A 202 4.90 -20.21 10.63
C GLN A 202 5.47 -19.15 9.67
N THR A 203 4.63 -18.44 8.92
CA THR A 203 5.09 -17.43 7.95
C THR A 203 5.49 -16.16 8.70
N PRO A 204 6.78 -15.76 8.72
CA PRO A 204 7.20 -14.52 9.37
C PRO A 204 6.63 -13.31 8.62
N LEU A 205 6.16 -12.31 9.36
CA LEU A 205 5.58 -11.08 8.81
C LEU A 205 6.41 -9.87 9.22
N TRP A 206 6.62 -8.96 8.28
CA TRP A 206 7.03 -7.60 8.60
C TRP A 206 5.82 -6.81 9.07
N PHE A 207 5.81 -6.40 10.34
CA PHE A 207 4.77 -5.52 10.89
C PHE A 207 5.14 -4.08 10.57
N VAL A 208 4.40 -3.49 9.63
CA VAL A 208 4.65 -2.14 9.13
C VAL A 208 3.61 -1.19 9.75
N PRO A 209 4.01 -0.13 10.46
CA PRO A 209 3.09 0.91 10.87
C PRO A 209 2.54 1.68 9.67
N ARG A 210 1.36 2.29 9.82
CA ARG A 210 0.78 3.18 8.80
C ARG A 210 1.70 4.37 8.50
N TYR A 211 2.44 4.85 9.50
CA TYR A 211 3.50 5.84 9.32
C TYR A 211 4.89 5.23 9.46
N LEU A 212 5.72 5.42 8.43
CA LEU A 212 7.12 5.05 8.42
C LEU A 212 7.96 6.31 8.17
N ASN A 213 8.89 6.63 9.08
CA ASN A 213 9.73 7.84 9.00
C ASN A 213 8.92 9.15 8.78
N GLY A 214 7.78 9.27 9.47
CA GLY A 214 6.91 10.45 9.37
C GLY A 214 6.07 10.55 8.10
N LYS A 215 6.15 9.57 7.19
CA LYS A 215 5.38 9.50 5.94
C LYS A 215 4.43 8.29 5.96
N PRO A 216 3.24 8.39 5.33
CA PRO A 216 2.41 7.23 5.08
C PRO A 216 3.19 6.14 4.32
N SER A 217 3.15 4.91 4.82
CA SER A 217 3.99 3.83 4.29
C SER A 217 3.66 3.48 2.83
N ASP A 218 2.41 3.62 2.41
CA ASP A 218 1.97 3.44 1.03
C ASP A 218 2.62 4.42 0.05
N LEU A 219 2.83 5.67 0.46
CA LEU A 219 3.49 6.69 -0.36
C LEU A 219 4.99 6.41 -0.55
N LEU A 220 5.58 5.54 0.27
CA LEU A 220 6.97 5.07 0.13
C LEU A 220 7.08 3.79 -0.71
N PHE A 221 6.05 2.94 -0.67
CA PHE A 221 6.08 1.64 -1.34
C PHE A 221 5.82 1.72 -2.85
N TYR A 222 5.09 2.74 -3.31
CA TYR A 222 4.68 2.86 -4.70
C TYR A 222 5.20 4.15 -5.34
N SER A 223 6.19 4.03 -6.23
CA SER A 223 6.61 5.09 -7.15
C SER A 223 7.06 4.50 -8.49
N ARG A 224 6.96 5.28 -9.57
CA ARG A 224 7.42 4.87 -10.90
C ARG A 224 8.92 4.61 -10.90
N ALA A 225 9.68 5.51 -10.28
CA ALA A 225 11.13 5.38 -10.22
C ALA A 225 11.58 4.11 -9.47
N ALA A 226 10.92 3.73 -8.37
CA ALA A 226 11.19 2.46 -7.70
C ALA A 226 10.86 1.26 -8.60
N HIS A 227 9.70 1.28 -9.27
CA HIS A 227 9.30 0.23 -10.20
C HIS A 227 10.30 0.08 -11.37
N TRP A 228 10.68 1.17 -12.04
CA TRP A 228 11.63 1.13 -13.16
C TRP A 228 13.04 0.67 -12.76
N ARG A 229 13.53 1.11 -11.59
CA ARG A 229 14.81 0.61 -11.06
C ARG A 229 14.73 -0.89 -10.81
N SER A 230 13.60 -1.38 -10.27
CA SER A 230 13.42 -2.80 -9.96
C SER A 230 13.47 -3.72 -11.19
N LYS A 231 13.14 -3.22 -12.39
CA LYS A 231 13.19 -4.01 -13.64
C LYS A 231 14.61 -4.46 -14.04
N ARG A 232 15.65 -3.86 -13.47
CA ARG A 232 17.05 -4.19 -13.75
C ARG A 232 17.59 -5.36 -12.93
N HIS A 233 16.75 -5.94 -12.07
CA HIS A 233 17.16 -6.90 -11.06
C HIS A 233 16.29 -8.15 -11.11
N SER A 234 16.89 -9.28 -10.76
CA SER A 234 16.16 -10.54 -10.60
C SER A 234 15.14 -10.43 -9.46
N GLU A 235 14.18 -11.33 -9.40
CA GLU A 235 13.21 -11.33 -8.31
C GLU A 235 13.86 -11.53 -6.94
N GLU A 236 14.82 -12.45 -6.86
CA GLU A 236 15.58 -12.72 -5.63
C GLU A 236 16.32 -11.47 -5.15
N GLU A 237 17.02 -10.76 -6.06
CA GLU A 237 17.70 -9.51 -5.73
C GLU A 237 16.73 -8.45 -5.19
N ARG A 238 15.57 -8.30 -5.84
CA ARG A 238 14.51 -7.38 -5.38
C ARG A 238 14.01 -7.77 -3.98
N ASN A 239 13.83 -9.06 -3.71
CA ASN A 239 13.35 -9.55 -2.42
C ASN A 239 14.38 -9.33 -1.32
N HIS A 240 15.67 -9.63 -1.57
CA HIS A 240 16.77 -9.28 -0.67
C HIS A 240 16.74 -7.81 -0.29
N TRP A 241 16.58 -6.92 -1.27
CA TRP A 241 16.55 -5.48 -1.01
C TRP A 241 15.32 -5.04 -0.24
N ARG A 242 14.15 -5.61 -0.52
CA ARG A 242 12.92 -5.32 0.23
C ARG A 242 13.06 -5.75 1.69
N HIS A 243 13.57 -6.96 1.95
CA HIS A 243 13.84 -7.42 3.32
C HIS A 243 14.86 -6.52 4.02
N ARG A 244 15.94 -6.12 3.35
CA ARG A 244 16.94 -5.21 3.91
C ARG A 244 16.35 -3.84 4.23
N PHE A 245 15.56 -3.28 3.32
CA PHE A 245 14.86 -2.02 3.54
C PHE A 245 13.92 -2.10 4.75
N LEU A 246 13.09 -3.15 4.82
CA LEU A 246 12.17 -3.36 5.94
C LEU A 246 12.92 -3.54 7.26
N GLY A 247 14.00 -4.34 7.27
CA GLY A 247 14.84 -4.52 8.45
C GLY A 247 15.53 -3.22 8.91
N SER A 248 15.97 -2.38 7.96
CA SER A 248 16.55 -1.06 8.26
C SER A 248 15.51 -0.09 8.79
N ALA A 249 14.28 -0.13 8.29
CA ALA A 249 13.25 0.84 8.61
C ALA A 249 12.46 0.48 9.88
N LEU A 250 12.27 -0.81 10.15
CA LEU A 250 11.46 -1.33 11.25
C LEU A 250 12.31 -1.84 12.43
N GLY A 251 13.58 -2.16 12.18
CA GLY A 251 14.45 -2.78 13.18
C GLY A 251 14.08 -4.24 13.48
N ARG A 252 14.56 -4.73 14.63
CA ARG A 252 14.27 -6.09 15.09
C ARG A 252 12.96 -6.13 15.88
N LEU A 253 12.14 -7.13 15.60
CA LEU A 253 10.95 -7.43 16.39
C LEU A 253 11.33 -8.08 17.74
N PRO A 254 10.61 -7.76 18.82
CA PRO A 254 10.85 -8.37 20.13
C PRO A 254 10.31 -9.82 20.16
N PRO A 255 10.97 -10.76 20.86
CA PRO A 255 10.39 -12.07 21.13
C PRO A 255 9.02 -11.94 21.82
N PRO A 256 8.05 -12.85 21.56
CA PRO A 256 8.14 -14.05 20.71
C PRO A 256 7.96 -13.80 19.20
N LEU A 257 7.80 -12.55 18.74
CA LEU A 257 7.72 -12.26 17.30
C LEU A 257 9.05 -12.61 16.62
N VAL A 258 8.95 -13.25 15.46
CA VAL A 258 10.12 -13.63 14.65
C VAL A 258 10.39 -12.52 13.64
N THR A 259 11.56 -11.89 13.74
CA THR A 259 12.01 -10.94 12.71
C THR A 259 12.31 -11.71 11.42
N PRO A 260 11.64 -11.40 10.29
CA PRO A 260 11.98 -12.02 9.03
C PRO A 260 13.46 -11.77 8.67
N GLN A 261 14.14 -12.76 8.10
CA GLN A 261 15.52 -12.63 7.68
C GLN A 261 15.62 -12.05 6.27
N GLU A 262 16.78 -11.50 5.92
CA GLU A 262 17.07 -11.15 4.52
C GLU A 262 17.19 -12.43 3.69
N GLY A 263 16.48 -12.50 2.56
CA GLY A 263 16.44 -13.70 1.73
C GLY A 263 15.82 -13.47 0.36
N PRO A 264 15.86 -14.52 -0.48
CA PRO A 264 15.34 -14.48 -1.86
C PRO A 264 13.81 -14.55 -1.92
N GLU A 265 13.16 -14.96 -0.83
CA GLU A 265 11.71 -15.11 -0.71
C GLU A 265 11.01 -13.74 -0.64
N PRO A 266 9.80 -13.58 -1.19
CA PRO A 266 9.08 -12.32 -1.12
C PRO A 266 8.67 -11.98 0.32
N PRO A 267 8.80 -10.72 0.75
CA PRO A 267 8.39 -10.31 2.09
C PRO A 267 6.87 -10.35 2.22
N PHE A 268 6.39 -10.91 3.32
CA PHE A 268 4.99 -10.82 3.72
C PHE A 268 4.83 -9.69 4.72
N LEU A 269 3.79 -8.88 4.54
CA LEU A 269 3.56 -7.66 5.31
C LEU A 269 2.29 -7.79 6.15
N CYS A 270 2.30 -7.12 7.30
CA CYS A 270 1.11 -6.83 8.09
C CYS A 270 1.13 -5.34 8.44
N ILE A 271 0.16 -4.57 7.94
CA ILE A 271 -0.01 -3.18 8.34
C ILE A 271 -0.73 -3.19 9.68
N SER A 272 -0.04 -2.76 10.74
CA SER A 272 -0.62 -2.62 12.08
C SER A 272 0.22 -1.65 12.90
N ASP A 273 -0.45 -0.76 13.63
CA ASP A 273 0.20 0.25 14.46
C ASP A 273 0.48 -0.27 15.88
N ASP A 274 -0.43 -1.10 16.40
CA ASP A 274 -0.48 -1.43 17.83
C ASP A 274 -0.09 -2.88 18.15
N PHE A 275 -0.16 -3.80 17.18
CA PHE A 275 -0.01 -5.23 17.44
C PHE A 275 1.35 -5.62 18.05
N VAL A 276 2.45 -5.09 17.52
CA VAL A 276 3.80 -5.37 18.04
C VAL A 276 3.91 -4.90 19.49
N GLN A 277 3.34 -3.74 19.81
CA GLN A 277 3.34 -3.21 21.17
C GLN A 277 2.46 -4.04 22.10
N ALA A 278 1.30 -4.50 21.65
CA ALA A 278 0.40 -5.37 22.42
C ALA A 278 1.05 -6.73 22.77
N VAL A 279 1.84 -7.30 21.85
CA VAL A 279 2.62 -8.51 22.15
C VAL A 279 3.75 -8.21 23.14
N LYS A 280 4.48 -7.10 22.91
CA LYS A 280 5.60 -6.68 23.77
C LYS A 280 5.17 -6.38 25.22
N SER A 281 3.97 -5.84 25.40
CA SER A 281 3.40 -5.51 26.72
C SER A 281 2.76 -6.70 27.42
N GLY A 282 2.62 -7.85 26.76
CA GLY A 282 1.93 -9.03 27.28
C GLY A 282 0.39 -8.93 27.23
N GLN A 283 -0.16 -7.92 26.56
CA GLN A 283 -1.60 -7.79 26.31
C GLN A 283 -2.12 -8.84 25.32
N VAL A 284 -1.25 -9.29 24.41
CA VAL A 284 -1.53 -10.36 23.46
C VAL A 284 -0.45 -11.44 23.58
N GLU A 285 -0.86 -12.66 23.88
CA GLU A 285 0.01 -13.83 23.82
C GLU A 285 0.14 -14.32 22.38
N LEU A 286 1.34 -14.72 21.96
CA LEU A 286 1.60 -15.21 20.60
C LEU A 286 1.99 -16.68 20.62
N ARG A 287 1.35 -17.46 19.74
CA ARG A 287 1.78 -18.79 19.31
C ARG A 287 2.26 -18.69 17.86
N THR A 288 3.52 -18.98 17.59
CA THR A 288 4.11 -19.00 16.23
C THR A 288 3.76 -20.28 15.45
N LEU A 289 2.74 -21.00 15.91
CA LEU A 289 2.31 -22.30 15.41
C LEU A 289 1.00 -22.17 14.65
N ARG A 290 0.76 -23.11 13.74
CA ARG A 290 -0.54 -23.24 13.08
C ARG A 290 -1.48 -24.01 14.01
N VAL A 291 -2.77 -23.67 13.98
CA VAL A 291 -3.78 -24.56 14.56
C VAL A 291 -3.95 -25.75 13.61
N GLN A 292 -3.83 -26.95 14.15
CA GLN A 292 -3.96 -28.19 13.41
C GLN A 292 -5.40 -28.71 13.45
N GLU A 293 -6.00 -28.79 14.64
CA GLU A 293 -7.42 -29.13 14.81
C GLU A 293 -7.98 -28.60 16.13
N VAL A 294 -9.31 -28.68 16.25
CA VAL A 294 -10.06 -28.40 17.47
C VAL A 294 -10.78 -29.67 17.93
N ARG A 295 -10.71 -29.98 19.23
CA ARG A 295 -11.43 -31.10 19.88
C ARG A 295 -12.17 -30.59 21.12
N GLY A 296 -13.47 -30.33 21.01
CA GLY A 296 -14.19 -29.69 22.10
C GLY A 296 -13.58 -28.30 22.36
N ARG A 297 -13.23 -27.97 23.61
CA ARG A 297 -12.54 -26.71 23.95
C ARG A 297 -11.03 -26.73 23.68
N LEU A 298 -10.47 -27.91 23.42
CA LEU A 298 -9.04 -28.11 23.28
C LEU A 298 -8.61 -27.79 21.85
N VAL A 299 -7.65 -26.88 21.71
CA VAL A 299 -7.01 -26.55 20.43
C VAL A 299 -5.65 -27.22 20.37
N ILE A 300 -5.40 -27.95 19.29
CA ILE A 300 -4.14 -28.66 19.04
C ILE A 300 -3.33 -27.85 18.02
N PHE A 301 -2.10 -27.51 18.38
CA PHE A 301 -1.17 -26.79 17.50
C PHE A 301 -0.29 -27.75 16.71
N SER A 302 0.37 -27.23 15.68
CA SER A 302 1.17 -28.01 14.72
C SER A 302 2.38 -28.75 15.31
N ASP A 303 2.81 -28.44 16.54
CA ASP A 303 3.86 -29.16 17.26
C ASP A 303 3.31 -30.24 18.21
N GLY A 304 1.98 -30.43 18.24
CA GLY A 304 1.28 -31.34 19.14
C GLY A 304 0.95 -30.74 20.51
N SER A 305 1.39 -29.51 20.83
CA SER A 305 0.98 -28.81 22.04
C SER A 305 -0.52 -28.49 22.02
N GLN A 306 -1.11 -28.36 23.21
CA GLN A 306 -2.55 -28.28 23.38
C GLN A 306 -2.91 -27.21 24.40
N GLU A 307 -3.98 -26.46 24.13
CA GLU A 307 -4.46 -25.41 25.02
C GLU A 307 -5.99 -25.28 24.93
N GLU A 308 -6.65 -25.01 26.06
CA GLU A 308 -8.09 -24.81 26.09
C GLU A 308 -8.47 -23.33 25.91
N PHE A 309 -9.51 -23.09 25.13
CA PHE A 309 -10.08 -21.76 24.90
C PHE A 309 -11.59 -21.74 25.13
N ASP A 310 -12.11 -20.58 25.52
CA ASP A 310 -13.54 -20.35 25.68
C ASP A 310 -14.18 -19.87 24.38
N GLN A 311 -13.40 -19.21 23.52
CA GLN A 311 -13.86 -18.57 22.29
C GLN A 311 -12.80 -18.65 21.19
N LEU A 312 -13.26 -18.69 19.94
CA LEU A 312 -12.42 -18.63 18.75
C LEU A 312 -12.80 -17.44 17.86
N LEU A 313 -11.80 -16.67 17.43
CA LEU A 313 -11.93 -15.70 16.34
C LEU A 313 -11.10 -16.16 15.15
N LEU A 314 -11.74 -16.43 14.02
CA LEU A 314 -11.10 -16.85 12.79
C LEU A 314 -10.77 -15.62 11.93
N ALA A 315 -9.47 -15.31 11.81
CA ALA A 315 -8.92 -14.32 10.89
C ALA A 315 -8.22 -15.00 9.70
N THR A 316 -8.88 -16.02 9.17
CA THR A 316 -8.38 -17.04 8.22
C THR A 316 -8.64 -16.69 6.74
N GLY A 317 -9.04 -15.45 6.48
CA GLY A 317 -9.21 -14.90 5.13
C GLY A 317 -10.57 -15.20 4.51
N TYR A 318 -10.63 -15.09 3.18
CA TYR A 318 -11.87 -15.19 2.42
C TYR A 318 -11.66 -16.07 1.19
N ARG A 319 -12.76 -16.68 0.73
CA ARG A 319 -12.87 -17.40 -0.53
C ARG A 319 -13.74 -16.61 -1.51
N LEU A 320 -13.48 -16.79 -2.79
CA LEU A 320 -14.29 -16.24 -3.88
C LEU A 320 -15.07 -17.37 -4.55
N ASP A 321 -16.41 -17.26 -4.54
CA ASP A 321 -17.29 -18.32 -5.04
C ASP A 321 -18.02 -17.92 -6.34
N LEU A 322 -18.57 -16.70 -6.47
CA LEU A 322 -19.33 -16.28 -7.67
C LEU A 322 -20.45 -17.30 -8.07
N PRO A 323 -21.37 -17.65 -7.16
CA PRO A 323 -22.37 -18.72 -7.35
C PRO A 323 -23.38 -18.47 -8.46
N PHE A 324 -23.59 -17.21 -8.83
CA PHE A 324 -24.51 -16.82 -9.89
C PHE A 324 -23.97 -17.06 -11.31
N LEU A 325 -22.67 -17.38 -11.46
CA LEU A 325 -22.08 -17.68 -12.77
C LEU A 325 -22.37 -19.13 -13.20
N PRO A 326 -22.66 -19.39 -14.49
CA PRO A 326 -22.78 -20.76 -15.00
C PRO A 326 -21.48 -21.55 -14.80
N ASP A 327 -21.61 -22.86 -14.59
CA ASP A 327 -20.45 -23.77 -14.46
C ASP A 327 -19.48 -23.67 -15.64
N LYS A 328 -20.01 -23.49 -16.86
CA LYS A 328 -19.18 -23.31 -18.06
C LYS A 328 -18.31 -22.06 -17.97
N VAL A 329 -18.87 -20.96 -17.45
CA VAL A 329 -18.13 -19.71 -17.23
C VAL A 329 -17.11 -19.89 -16.11
N ARG A 330 -17.50 -20.47 -14.98
CA ARG A 330 -16.59 -20.78 -13.85
C ARG A 330 -15.38 -21.62 -14.29
N LYS A 331 -15.60 -22.61 -15.17
CA LYS A 331 -14.53 -23.43 -15.78
C LYS A 331 -13.61 -22.61 -16.68
N PHE A 332 -14.16 -21.71 -17.52
CA PHE A 332 -13.33 -20.81 -18.35
C PHE A 332 -12.42 -19.94 -17.49
N LEU A 333 -12.96 -19.38 -16.40
CA LEU A 333 -12.22 -18.56 -15.44
C LEU A 333 -11.18 -19.33 -14.61
N GLN A 334 -11.16 -20.66 -14.70
CA GLN A 334 -10.34 -21.52 -13.84
C GLN A 334 -10.50 -21.13 -12.36
N LEU A 335 -11.77 -21.03 -11.95
CA LEU A 335 -12.14 -20.60 -10.62
C LEU A 335 -11.72 -21.67 -9.58
N GLU A 336 -10.78 -21.31 -8.72
CA GLU A 336 -10.27 -22.11 -7.60
C GLU A 336 -10.61 -21.40 -6.29
N THR A 337 -11.68 -21.84 -5.63
CA THR A 337 -12.23 -21.16 -4.44
C THR A 337 -11.28 -21.16 -3.24
N GLU A 338 -10.39 -22.14 -3.17
CA GLU A 338 -9.39 -22.29 -2.10
C GLU A 338 -8.14 -21.44 -2.33
N ASP A 339 -7.89 -20.97 -3.56
CA ASP A 339 -6.78 -20.05 -3.84
C ASP A 339 -7.15 -18.62 -3.42
N GLN A 340 -6.75 -18.24 -2.21
CA GLN A 340 -7.02 -16.90 -1.64
C GLN A 340 -6.17 -15.77 -2.23
N LEU A 341 -5.17 -16.08 -3.06
CA LEU A 341 -4.26 -15.09 -3.65
C LEU A 341 -4.69 -14.74 -5.08
N GLN A 342 -5.12 -15.75 -5.85
CA GLN A 342 -5.55 -15.57 -7.24
C GLN A 342 -6.61 -16.60 -7.65
N PRO A 343 -7.86 -16.44 -7.18
CA PRO A 343 -8.92 -17.44 -7.35
C PRO A 343 -9.37 -17.65 -8.79
N LEU A 344 -9.10 -16.72 -9.72
CA LEU A 344 -9.52 -16.84 -11.13
C LEU A 344 -8.47 -16.24 -12.07
N ILE A 345 -8.53 -16.64 -13.34
CA ILE A 345 -7.60 -16.24 -14.41
C ILE A 345 -8.33 -15.34 -15.42
N LEU A 346 -7.83 -14.11 -15.56
CA LEU A 346 -8.39 -13.09 -16.45
C LEU A 346 -7.29 -12.32 -17.16
N ALA A 347 -7.40 -12.15 -18.47
CA ALA A 347 -6.52 -11.27 -19.23
C ALA A 347 -6.54 -9.86 -18.62
N HIS A 348 -5.36 -9.41 -18.17
CA HIS A 348 -5.15 -8.13 -17.46
C HIS A 348 -6.07 -7.92 -16.24
N GLY A 349 -6.58 -9.00 -15.64
CA GLY A 349 -7.51 -8.93 -14.51
C GLY A 349 -8.93 -8.46 -14.88
N VAL A 350 -9.29 -8.38 -16.17
CA VAL A 350 -10.59 -7.84 -16.62
C VAL A 350 -11.38 -8.82 -17.49
N TRP A 351 -10.73 -9.55 -18.40
CA TRP A 351 -11.43 -10.26 -19.49
C TRP A 351 -11.13 -11.75 -19.55
N HIS A 352 -12.02 -12.47 -20.21
CA HIS A 352 -11.72 -13.80 -20.72
C HIS A 352 -12.23 -13.94 -22.17
N PRO A 353 -11.43 -14.40 -23.15
CA PRO A 353 -11.75 -14.37 -24.58
C PRO A 353 -13.00 -15.20 -24.93
N LYS A 354 -13.30 -16.26 -24.16
CA LYS A 354 -14.51 -17.08 -24.33
C LYS A 354 -15.82 -16.43 -23.87
N ILE A 355 -15.75 -15.26 -23.21
CA ILE A 355 -16.91 -14.51 -22.71
C ILE A 355 -16.73 -12.99 -22.92
N PRO A 356 -16.62 -12.52 -24.17
CA PRO A 356 -16.20 -11.14 -24.49
C PRO A 356 -17.21 -10.08 -24.03
N GLN A 357 -18.47 -10.46 -23.77
CA GLN A 357 -19.51 -9.56 -23.28
C GLN A 357 -19.52 -9.42 -21.74
N MET A 358 -18.53 -9.99 -21.05
CA MET A 358 -18.43 -9.96 -19.59
C MET A 358 -17.05 -9.46 -19.14
N ALA A 359 -17.04 -8.40 -18.34
CA ALA A 359 -15.85 -7.87 -17.70
C ALA A 359 -15.87 -8.11 -16.18
N PHE A 360 -14.70 -8.10 -15.57
CA PHE A 360 -14.52 -8.19 -14.13
C PHE A 360 -13.76 -6.96 -13.64
N VAL A 361 -14.26 -6.33 -12.58
CA VAL A 361 -13.69 -5.08 -12.07
C VAL A 361 -13.45 -5.20 -10.57
N GLY A 362 -12.20 -5.03 -10.14
CA GLY A 362 -11.79 -5.13 -8.73
C GLY A 362 -11.72 -6.56 -8.18
N LEU A 363 -11.60 -7.57 -9.03
CA LEU A 363 -11.39 -8.97 -8.61
C LEU A 363 -9.89 -9.30 -8.52
N TYR A 364 -9.12 -8.42 -7.87
CA TYR A 364 -7.71 -8.65 -7.55
C TYR A 364 -7.47 -8.38 -6.06
N ARG A 365 -6.40 -8.95 -5.52
CA ARG A 365 -5.97 -8.68 -4.14
C ARG A 365 -5.30 -7.32 -4.12
N GLY A 366 -5.69 -6.40 -3.25
CA GLY A 366 -5.02 -5.08 -3.08
C GLY A 366 -5.99 -3.90 -2.93
N PRO A 367 -5.69 -2.85 -2.14
CA PRO A 367 -6.62 -1.73 -1.90
C PRO A 367 -6.47 -0.53 -2.85
N PHE A 368 -5.82 -0.68 -4.01
CA PHE A 368 -5.47 0.44 -4.88
C PHE A 368 -6.63 0.84 -5.81
N PHE A 369 -7.32 1.95 -5.54
CA PHE A 369 -8.53 2.34 -6.28
C PHE A 369 -8.29 2.72 -7.74
N ALA A 370 -7.09 3.17 -8.10
CA ALA A 370 -6.79 3.56 -9.48
C ALA A 370 -6.91 2.38 -10.45
N ALA A 371 -6.44 1.19 -10.05
CA ALA A 371 -6.49 0.01 -10.90
C ALA A 371 -7.94 -0.41 -11.17
N LEU A 372 -8.78 -0.55 -10.13
CA LEU A 372 -10.20 -0.89 -10.33
C LEU A 372 -10.98 0.18 -11.13
N GLU A 373 -10.64 1.47 -10.98
CA GLU A 373 -11.27 2.51 -11.79
C GLU A 373 -10.89 2.37 -13.26
N LEU A 374 -9.61 2.16 -13.55
CA LEU A 374 -9.13 1.97 -14.93
C LEU A 374 -9.66 0.68 -15.56
N GLN A 375 -9.82 -0.40 -14.79
CA GLN A 375 -10.51 -1.61 -15.25
C GLN A 375 -11.94 -1.30 -15.71
N GLY A 376 -12.70 -0.54 -14.91
CA GLY A 376 -14.05 -0.11 -15.26
C GLY A 376 -14.09 0.81 -16.50
N ARG A 377 -13.18 1.78 -16.59
CA ARG A 377 -13.04 2.68 -17.75
C ARG A 377 -12.68 1.94 -19.03
N TRP A 378 -11.79 0.95 -18.93
CA TRP A 378 -11.43 0.12 -20.09
C TRP A 378 -12.61 -0.75 -20.53
N ALA A 379 -13.26 -1.44 -19.59
CA ALA A 379 -14.44 -2.26 -19.87
C ALA A 379 -15.53 -1.46 -20.59
N CYS A 380 -15.90 -0.30 -20.05
CA CYS A 380 -16.95 0.52 -20.63
C CYS A 380 -16.55 1.13 -21.98
N GLY A 381 -15.29 1.54 -22.15
CA GLY A 381 -14.79 2.03 -23.44
C GLY A 381 -14.81 0.97 -24.54
N VAL A 382 -14.60 -0.30 -24.20
CA VAL A 382 -14.77 -1.42 -25.14
C VAL A 382 -16.25 -1.65 -25.44
N PHE A 383 -17.12 -1.66 -24.42
CA PHE A 383 -18.56 -1.86 -24.59
C PHE A 383 -19.24 -0.76 -25.41
N SER A 384 -18.77 0.49 -25.33
CA SER A 384 -19.25 1.60 -26.16
C SER A 384 -18.69 1.61 -27.58
N GLY A 385 -17.67 0.78 -27.86
CA GLY A 385 -16.95 0.75 -29.13
C GLY A 385 -15.92 1.89 -29.29
N ARG A 386 -15.71 2.73 -28.28
CA ARG A 386 -14.68 3.78 -28.31
C ARG A 386 -13.26 3.21 -28.28
N LEU A 387 -13.06 2.13 -27.55
CA LEU A 387 -11.79 1.41 -27.43
C LEU A 387 -11.90 0.05 -28.14
N PRO A 388 -10.82 -0.40 -28.81
CA PRO A 388 -10.80 -1.73 -29.39
C PRO A 388 -10.75 -2.80 -28.28
N GLN A 389 -11.39 -3.93 -28.55
CA GLN A 389 -11.11 -5.15 -27.80
C GLN A 389 -9.75 -5.69 -28.23
N LEU A 390 -8.98 -6.25 -27.29
CA LEU A 390 -7.72 -6.93 -27.62
C LEU A 390 -7.97 -8.09 -28.57
N SER A 391 -6.97 -8.38 -29.41
CA SER A 391 -6.96 -9.58 -30.23
C SER A 391 -6.98 -10.83 -29.35
N GLN A 392 -7.43 -11.95 -29.92
CA GLN A 392 -7.45 -13.22 -29.20
C GLN A 392 -6.05 -13.63 -28.74
N GLU A 393 -5.02 -13.41 -29.56
CA GLU A 393 -3.63 -13.71 -29.23
C GLU A 393 -3.14 -12.91 -28.01
N GLU A 394 -3.38 -11.59 -27.99
CA GLU A 394 -3.04 -10.73 -26.84
C GLU A 394 -3.78 -11.17 -25.57
N MET A 395 -5.05 -11.56 -25.68
CA MET A 395 -5.80 -12.09 -24.53
C MET A 395 -5.22 -13.41 -24.03
N GLU A 396 -4.84 -14.32 -24.91
CA GLU A 396 -4.26 -15.62 -24.56
C GLU A 396 -2.89 -15.45 -23.90
N GLU A 397 -2.02 -14.58 -24.41
CA GLU A 397 -0.73 -14.24 -23.78
C GLU A 397 -0.95 -13.65 -22.37
N ALA A 398 -1.93 -12.76 -22.22
CA ALA A 398 -2.26 -12.18 -20.92
C ALA A 398 -2.79 -13.21 -19.92
N LEU A 399 -3.59 -14.19 -20.36
CA LEU A 399 -4.05 -15.30 -19.53
C LEU A 399 -2.87 -16.19 -19.09
N GLN A 400 -1.91 -16.46 -19.98
CA GLN A 400 -0.73 -17.24 -19.66
C GLN A 400 0.11 -16.56 -18.57
N LYS A 401 0.32 -15.24 -18.67
CA LYS A 401 0.98 -14.45 -17.61
C LYS A 401 0.25 -14.53 -16.27
N GLN A 402 -1.08 -14.51 -16.27
CA GLN A 402 -1.85 -14.71 -15.04
C GLN A 402 -1.68 -16.11 -14.46
N MET A 403 -1.60 -17.14 -15.31
CA MET A 403 -1.33 -18.50 -14.87
C MET A 403 0.07 -18.62 -14.27
N GLU A 404 1.08 -17.98 -14.86
CA GLU A 404 2.43 -17.92 -14.30
C GLU A 404 2.45 -17.28 -12.91
N ILE A 405 1.70 -16.20 -12.70
CA ILE A 405 1.54 -15.58 -11.37
C ILE A 405 0.89 -16.56 -10.37
N ARG A 406 -0.11 -17.34 -10.81
CA ARG A 406 -0.74 -18.36 -9.95
C ARG A 406 0.25 -19.48 -9.64
N LEU A 407 1.00 -19.97 -10.60
CA LEU A 407 1.90 -21.12 -10.39
C LEU A 407 3.23 -20.73 -9.74
N HIS A 408 3.52 -19.43 -9.59
CA HIS A 408 4.72 -18.92 -8.95
C HIS A 408 4.88 -19.43 -7.50
N GLN A 409 6.08 -19.89 -7.16
CA GLN A 409 6.45 -20.42 -5.84
C GLN A 409 7.85 -19.93 -5.46
N PRO A 410 8.05 -19.31 -4.28
CA PRO A 410 7.03 -18.84 -3.33
C PRO A 410 6.16 -17.70 -3.89
N ARG A 411 4.82 -17.84 -3.85
CA ARG A 411 3.96 -16.76 -4.34
C ARG A 411 3.99 -15.52 -3.41
N PRO A 412 4.21 -14.30 -3.93
CA PRO A 412 4.09 -13.08 -3.13
C PRO A 412 2.70 -12.88 -2.53
N GLN A 413 2.63 -12.25 -1.34
CA GLN A 413 1.36 -11.90 -0.67
C GLN A 413 0.44 -11.04 -1.56
N PHE A 414 1.03 -10.21 -2.42
CA PHE A 414 0.38 -9.39 -3.43
C PHE A 414 0.94 -9.81 -4.80
N PRO A 415 0.25 -10.70 -5.52
CA PRO A 415 0.83 -11.37 -6.70
C PRO A 415 1.07 -10.44 -7.90
N HIS A 416 0.41 -9.27 -7.94
CA HIS A 416 0.51 -8.31 -9.04
C HIS A 416 1.39 -7.11 -8.66
N ASP A 417 2.21 -6.65 -9.60
CA ASP A 417 2.84 -5.34 -9.51
C ASP A 417 1.79 -4.27 -9.83
N TYR A 418 1.28 -3.59 -8.80
CA TYR A 418 0.22 -2.58 -8.99
C TYR A 418 0.65 -1.38 -9.81
N VAL A 419 1.93 -0.99 -9.77
CA VAL A 419 2.41 0.12 -10.59
C VAL A 419 2.35 -0.31 -12.05
N ALA A 420 2.94 -1.47 -12.38
CA ALA A 420 2.93 -2.01 -13.74
C ALA A 420 1.50 -2.25 -14.27
N MET A 421 0.66 -2.90 -13.46
CA MET A 421 -0.72 -3.20 -13.82
C MET A 421 -1.52 -1.92 -14.10
N THR A 422 -1.38 -0.91 -13.24
CA THR A 422 -2.11 0.36 -13.41
C THR A 422 -1.61 1.14 -14.62
N GLU A 423 -0.30 1.21 -14.86
CA GLU A 423 0.28 1.88 -16.05
C GLU A 423 -0.18 1.21 -17.35
N GLN A 424 -0.24 -0.12 -17.36
CA GLN A 424 -0.73 -0.88 -18.51
C GLN A 424 -2.22 -0.61 -18.76
N LEU A 425 -3.06 -0.65 -17.72
CA LEU A 425 -4.48 -0.30 -17.84
C LEU A 425 -4.67 1.15 -18.31
N ALA A 426 -3.88 2.09 -17.79
CA ALA A 426 -3.91 3.49 -18.22
C ALA A 426 -3.55 3.65 -19.70
N SER A 427 -2.63 2.83 -20.21
CA SER A 427 -2.27 2.78 -21.63
C SER A 427 -3.43 2.28 -22.48
N PHE A 428 -4.09 1.18 -22.08
CA PHE A 428 -5.28 0.66 -22.78
C PHE A 428 -6.45 1.63 -22.81
N VAL A 429 -6.64 2.40 -21.73
CA VAL A 429 -7.69 3.43 -21.65
C VAL A 429 -7.33 4.69 -22.46
N GLY A 430 -6.04 4.91 -22.78
CA GLY A 430 -5.55 6.10 -23.47
C GLY A 430 -5.33 7.32 -22.55
N VAL A 431 -5.07 7.08 -21.26
CA VAL A 431 -4.91 8.13 -20.22
C VAL A 431 -3.56 8.09 -19.52
N HIS A 432 -2.65 7.22 -19.97
CA HIS A 432 -1.27 7.18 -19.48
C HIS A 432 -0.58 8.53 -19.75
N PRO A 433 0.09 9.15 -18.75
CA PRO A 433 0.68 10.49 -18.87
C PRO A 433 2.04 10.48 -19.58
N THR A 434 2.17 9.74 -20.69
CA THR A 434 3.45 9.48 -21.37
C THR A 434 4.19 10.77 -21.72
N GLU A 435 3.52 11.78 -22.28
CA GLU A 435 4.19 13.02 -22.70
C GLU A 435 4.80 13.77 -21.49
N ILE A 436 4.14 13.72 -20.33
CA ILE A 436 4.64 14.33 -19.09
C ILE A 436 5.83 13.53 -18.55
N LEU A 437 5.80 12.20 -18.67
CA LEU A 437 6.87 11.32 -18.22
C LEU A 437 8.11 11.41 -19.11
N GLU A 438 7.95 11.74 -20.39
CA GLU A 438 9.05 11.90 -21.35
C GLU A 438 9.64 13.31 -21.37
N ASP A 439 8.85 14.33 -21.01
CA ASP A 439 9.30 15.72 -20.91
C ASP A 439 9.80 16.06 -19.49
N ALA A 440 11.12 15.97 -19.28
CA ALA A 440 11.77 16.33 -18.02
C ALA A 440 11.60 17.81 -17.63
N SER A 441 11.23 18.69 -18.57
CA SER A 441 10.97 20.11 -18.30
C SER A 441 9.54 20.37 -17.80
N HIS A 442 8.64 19.39 -17.95
CA HIS A 442 7.26 19.52 -17.52
C HIS A 442 7.19 19.69 -15.99
N PRO A 443 6.43 20.66 -15.45
CA PRO A 443 6.40 20.95 -14.01
C PRO A 443 6.00 19.78 -13.11
N LEU A 444 5.19 18.86 -13.65
CA LEU A 444 4.75 17.64 -12.95
C LEU A 444 5.67 16.43 -13.14
N HIS A 445 6.67 16.49 -14.03
CA HIS A 445 7.49 15.33 -14.40
C HIS A 445 8.09 14.64 -13.16
N ARG A 446 8.82 15.41 -12.35
CA ARG A 446 9.49 14.89 -11.16
C ARG A 446 8.51 14.30 -10.16
N SER A 447 7.37 14.96 -9.96
CA SER A 447 6.30 14.49 -9.07
C SER A 447 5.73 13.14 -9.51
N LEU A 448 5.56 12.93 -10.82
CA LEU A 448 5.03 11.68 -11.37
C LEU A 448 6.06 10.54 -11.36
N VAL A 449 7.35 10.87 -11.50
CA VAL A 449 8.44 9.89 -11.58
C VAL A 449 8.92 9.47 -10.18
N ASP A 450 9.37 10.45 -9.38
CA ASP A 450 9.99 10.20 -8.07
C ASP A 450 8.99 10.26 -6.91
N GLY A 451 7.80 10.84 -7.14
CA GLY A 451 6.77 10.96 -6.14
C GLY A 451 5.88 9.75 -5.97
N PRO A 452 4.92 9.83 -5.04
CA PRO A 452 3.98 8.76 -4.77
C PRO A 452 3.15 8.41 -6.01
N PHE A 453 2.87 7.13 -6.22
CA PHE A 453 2.05 6.67 -7.33
C PHE A 453 0.55 6.86 -7.01
N LEU A 454 -0.01 7.99 -7.44
CA LEU A 454 -1.36 8.42 -7.09
C LEU A 454 -2.40 8.13 -8.20
N PRO A 455 -3.67 7.87 -7.84
CA PRO A 455 -4.77 7.72 -8.81
C PRO A 455 -4.95 8.94 -9.73
N PHE A 456 -4.67 10.13 -9.22
CA PHE A 456 -4.86 11.41 -9.91
C PHE A 456 -4.04 11.54 -11.19
N HIS A 457 -2.93 10.80 -11.32
CA HIS A 457 -2.10 10.77 -12.53
C HIS A 457 -2.92 10.43 -13.79
N PHE A 458 -3.98 9.63 -13.65
CA PHE A 458 -4.75 9.07 -14.76
C PHE A 458 -5.99 9.91 -15.16
N ARG A 459 -6.05 11.15 -14.66
CA ARG A 459 -6.99 12.20 -15.08
C ARG A 459 -6.29 13.46 -15.57
N LEU A 460 -4.96 13.45 -15.71
CA LEU A 460 -4.21 14.57 -16.27
C LEU A 460 -4.47 14.76 -17.77
N LYS A 461 -4.76 13.68 -18.51
CA LYS A 461 -5.04 13.70 -19.95
C LYS A 461 -5.95 12.55 -20.38
N GLY A 462 -6.31 12.55 -21.67
CA GLY A 462 -7.13 11.53 -22.31
C GLY A 462 -8.62 11.77 -22.12
N PHE A 463 -9.43 10.76 -22.48
CA PHE A 463 -10.89 10.83 -22.38
C PHE A 463 -11.33 11.14 -20.94
N GLN A 464 -12.25 12.09 -20.75
CA GLN A 464 -12.73 12.52 -19.43
C GLN A 464 -11.63 13.01 -18.47
N ALA A 465 -10.59 13.66 -19.00
CA ALA A 465 -9.55 14.30 -18.20
C ALA A 465 -10.12 15.42 -17.30
N LYS A 466 -9.48 15.60 -16.15
CA LYS A 466 -9.73 16.64 -15.14
C LYS A 466 -8.39 17.20 -14.62
N PRO A 467 -7.57 17.81 -15.49
CA PRO A 467 -6.18 18.15 -15.17
C PRO A 467 -6.05 19.09 -13.96
N GLU A 468 -6.95 20.06 -13.80
CA GLU A 468 -6.92 20.97 -12.65
C GLU A 468 -7.15 20.26 -11.32
N ILE A 469 -8.16 19.37 -11.25
CA ILE A 469 -8.46 18.57 -10.06
C ILE A 469 -7.30 17.63 -9.76
N ALA A 470 -6.78 16.97 -10.79
CA ALA A 470 -5.66 16.04 -10.66
C ALA A 470 -4.39 16.74 -10.17
N ALA A 471 -4.01 17.87 -10.79
CA ALA A 471 -2.83 18.63 -10.41
C ALA A 471 -2.95 19.20 -8.99
N ALA A 472 -4.13 19.69 -8.60
CA ALA A 472 -4.38 20.17 -7.23
C ALA A 472 -4.25 19.04 -6.19
N ALA A 473 -4.79 17.85 -6.46
CA ALA A 473 -4.70 16.71 -5.55
C ALA A 473 -3.27 16.17 -5.42
N ILE A 474 -2.50 16.14 -6.52
CA ILE A 474 -1.06 15.81 -6.50
C ILE A 474 -0.30 16.85 -5.66
N ALA A 475 -0.57 18.14 -5.87
CA ALA A 475 0.07 19.22 -5.12
C ALA A 475 -0.26 19.15 -3.61
N GLU A 476 -1.51 18.87 -3.23
CA GLU A 476 -1.91 18.68 -1.82
C GLU A 476 -1.09 17.55 -1.17
N CYS A 477 -0.97 16.40 -1.84
CA CYS A 477 -0.17 15.29 -1.33
C CYS A 477 1.30 15.67 -1.13
N LEU A 478 1.88 16.41 -2.08
CA LEU A 478 3.29 16.81 -2.04
C LEU A 478 3.56 17.98 -1.08
N GLU A 479 2.58 18.82 -0.80
CA GLU A 479 2.68 19.84 0.26
C GLU A 479 2.68 19.18 1.64
N ALA A 480 1.83 18.18 1.85
CA ALA A 480 1.79 17.40 3.08
C ALA A 480 3.03 16.50 3.23
N TYR A 481 3.47 15.88 2.13
CA TYR A 481 4.59 14.94 2.08
C TYR A 481 5.54 15.26 0.95
N PRO A 482 6.44 16.24 1.15
CA PRO A 482 7.41 16.63 0.14
C PRO A 482 8.31 15.46 -0.28
N LEU A 483 8.72 15.49 -1.54
CA LEU A 483 9.80 14.64 -2.03
C LEU A 483 11.05 14.95 -1.21
N ASP A 484 11.78 13.91 -0.80
CA ASP A 484 13.03 14.13 -0.06
C ASP A 484 13.98 14.96 -0.93
N SER A 485 14.35 16.12 -0.40
CA SER A 485 15.12 17.12 -1.12
C SER A 485 16.55 16.62 -1.35
N ALA A 486 16.79 16.05 -2.51
CA ALA A 486 17.94 16.45 -3.31
C ALA A 486 17.42 17.43 -4.37
N ASN A 487 17.61 18.72 -4.11
CA ASN A 487 17.24 19.89 -4.93
C ASN A 487 15.78 20.39 -4.86
N GLU A 488 15.63 21.49 -4.11
CA GLU A 488 14.80 22.67 -4.37
C GLU A 488 13.26 22.55 -4.35
N ALA A 489 12.67 23.32 -3.43
CA ALA A 489 11.25 23.55 -3.27
C ALA A 489 10.64 24.21 -4.52
N LEU A 490 9.49 23.70 -4.96
CA LEU A 490 8.64 24.40 -5.93
C LEU A 490 8.02 25.64 -5.26
N PRO A 491 8.15 26.85 -5.84
CA PRO A 491 7.40 28.02 -5.38
C PRO A 491 5.90 27.84 -5.70
N LYS A 492 5.04 28.20 -4.74
CA LYS A 492 3.57 28.02 -4.74
C LYS A 492 2.80 28.69 -5.90
N GLU A 493 3.46 29.38 -6.83
CA GLU A 493 2.80 30.30 -7.77
C GLU A 493 2.63 29.77 -9.21
N LYS A 494 3.16 28.58 -9.57
CA LYS A 494 3.15 28.10 -10.97
C LYS A 494 2.12 27.04 -11.34
N VAL A 495 1.39 26.43 -10.39
CA VAL A 495 0.44 25.34 -10.71
C VAL A 495 -0.92 25.87 -11.22
N VAL A 496 -1.26 27.12 -10.90
CA VAL A 496 -2.57 27.72 -11.25
C VAL A 496 -2.54 28.45 -12.60
N GLY A 497 -1.37 28.63 -13.21
CA GLY A 497 -1.18 29.49 -14.40
C GLY A 497 -1.11 28.79 -15.75
N ILE A 498 -1.12 27.46 -15.81
CA ILE A 498 -0.78 26.71 -17.04
C ILE A 498 -2.02 26.42 -17.93
N PHE A 499 -3.23 26.55 -17.39
CA PHE A 499 -4.48 26.25 -18.12
C PHE A 499 -5.38 27.48 -18.36
N LYS A 500 -4.80 28.63 -18.69
CA LYS A 500 -5.57 29.74 -19.28
C LYS A 500 -5.15 29.90 -20.74
N GLU A 501 -5.93 29.31 -21.64
CA GLU A 501 -5.96 29.77 -23.04
C GLU A 501 -7.16 30.69 -23.28
N ASP A 502 -6.94 31.57 -24.25
CA ASP A 502 -7.70 32.76 -24.61
C ASP A 502 -9.22 32.57 -24.65
N THR A 503 -9.89 33.26 -23.73
CA THR A 503 -11.30 33.66 -23.88
C THR A 503 -11.47 35.05 -23.27
N GLU A 504 -11.45 36.08 -24.11
CA GLU A 504 -11.95 37.43 -23.78
C GLU A 504 -13.40 37.56 -24.28
N PRO A 505 -14.29 38.27 -23.56
CA PRO A 505 -14.28 39.74 -23.67
C PRO A 505 -14.52 40.53 -22.36
N LEU A 506 -13.80 41.66 -22.29
CA LEU A 506 -14.17 43.00 -21.81
C LEU A 506 -15.34 43.16 -20.81
N LEU A 507 -15.07 43.75 -19.63
CA LEU A 507 -15.73 44.97 -19.09
C LEU A 507 -15.13 45.47 -17.74
N THR A 508 -14.42 46.59 -17.83
CA THR A 508 -14.32 47.78 -16.94
C THR A 508 -14.36 47.75 -15.38
N ARG A 509 -13.30 48.37 -14.80
CA ARG A 509 -13.25 49.52 -13.84
C ARG A 509 -12.99 49.36 -12.31
N THR A 510 -11.73 49.68 -11.90
CA THR A 510 -11.23 50.70 -10.90
C THR A 510 -11.32 50.51 -9.35
N PRO A 511 -10.48 51.21 -8.51
CA PRO A 511 -9.57 50.57 -7.51
C PRO A 511 -9.56 51.17 -6.07
N GLY A 512 -8.66 50.66 -5.19
CA GLY A 512 -8.19 51.30 -3.94
C GLY A 512 -7.63 50.28 -2.92
N VAL A 513 -6.72 50.50 -1.96
CA VAL A 513 -5.82 51.57 -1.47
C VAL A 513 -4.78 50.87 -0.55
N ALA A 514 -3.62 51.50 -0.33
CA ALA A 514 -2.40 51.05 0.36
C ALA A 514 -2.46 50.85 1.90
N GLY A 515 -1.41 50.22 2.45
CA GLY A 515 -1.01 50.33 3.87
C GLY A 515 0.28 49.57 4.22
N THR A 516 1.27 50.27 4.79
CA THR A 516 2.60 49.78 5.26
C THR A 516 2.75 49.93 6.78
N ALA A 517 3.53 49.06 7.45
CA ALA A 517 4.21 49.38 8.73
C ALA A 517 5.30 48.36 9.14
N ARG A 518 6.41 48.89 9.69
CA ARG A 518 7.63 48.23 10.21
C ARG A 518 7.53 47.84 11.70
N LYS A 519 8.47 47.02 12.23
CA LYS A 519 9.04 47.14 13.60
C LYS A 519 10.37 46.38 13.82
N HIS A 520 11.06 46.73 14.92
CA HIS A 520 12.49 46.59 15.23
C HIS A 520 12.73 45.84 16.57
N HIS A 521 13.99 45.40 16.79
CA HIS A 521 14.78 45.33 18.06
C HIS A 521 15.05 43.99 18.81
N LYS A 522 16.14 44.05 19.62
CA LYS A 522 17.28 43.14 19.91
C LYS A 522 17.19 42.32 21.24
N PRO A 523 18.19 41.44 21.56
CA PRO A 523 18.16 40.42 22.64
C PRO A 523 19.14 40.66 23.83
N HIS A 524 19.09 39.78 24.86
CA HIS A 524 20.09 39.65 25.95
C HIS A 524 20.30 38.19 26.46
N GLN A 525 21.44 38.02 27.16
CA GLN A 525 22.26 36.85 27.52
C GLN A 525 21.78 36.00 28.73
N ALA A 526 22.40 34.81 28.93
CA ALA A 526 22.91 34.33 30.25
C ALA A 526 23.81 33.05 30.14
N VAL A 527 24.60 32.80 31.19
CA VAL A 527 25.75 31.87 31.34
C VAL A 527 25.46 30.72 32.34
N ALA A 528 26.12 29.57 32.12
CA ALA A 528 26.49 28.35 32.90
C ALA A 528 26.02 28.13 34.38
N LEU A 529 25.83 26.92 34.93
CA LEU A 529 26.82 25.84 35.23
C LEU A 529 26.13 24.58 35.86
N GLU A 530 26.84 23.44 35.77
CA GLU A 530 26.92 22.24 36.67
C GLU A 530 26.05 20.96 36.56
N GLN A 531 26.79 19.87 36.28
CA GLN A 531 26.83 18.50 36.88
C GLN A 531 25.91 17.33 36.42
N ASP A 532 26.60 16.38 35.75
CA ASP A 532 26.66 14.92 35.95
C ASP A 532 25.57 13.91 35.51
N VAL A 533 26.12 12.75 35.09
CA VAL A 533 25.57 11.38 34.97
C VAL A 533 25.09 10.89 33.57
N LEU A 534 26.06 10.31 32.86
CA LEU A 534 26.09 8.93 32.33
C LEU A 534 25.15 8.45 31.19
N VAL A 535 25.83 7.89 30.17
CA VAL A 535 25.43 6.84 29.20
C VAL A 535 24.81 7.29 27.86
N GLU A 536 25.68 7.42 26.84
CA GLU A 536 25.39 6.94 25.47
C GLU A 536 26.68 6.90 24.62
N VAL A 537 27.43 5.80 24.70
CA VAL A 537 28.51 5.46 23.75
C VAL A 537 28.33 4.00 23.37
N LEU A 538 27.79 3.72 22.18
CA LEU A 538 28.04 2.47 21.45
C LEU A 538 27.61 2.43 19.96
N LEU A 539 27.15 3.51 19.31
CA LEU A 539 26.45 3.36 18.01
C LEU A 539 26.96 4.11 16.78
N MET A 540 28.24 4.54 16.71
CA MET A 540 28.73 5.31 15.55
C MET A 540 30.07 4.84 14.94
N SER A 541 30.55 3.61 15.19
CA SER A 541 31.81 3.11 14.57
C SER A 541 31.64 2.18 13.36
N ARG A 542 30.44 2.06 12.76
CA ARG A 542 30.18 1.16 11.62
C ARG A 542 29.70 1.82 10.32
N CYS A 543 29.78 3.15 10.18
CA CYS A 543 29.19 3.81 9.00
C CYS A 543 30.13 4.02 7.79
N ASP A 544 31.45 3.82 7.89
CA ASP A 544 32.33 4.09 6.72
C ASP A 544 32.44 2.91 5.74
N ALA A 545 32.12 1.69 6.13
CA ALA A 545 31.91 0.57 5.19
C ALA A 545 30.57 0.65 4.46
N LEU A 546 29.71 1.61 4.84
CA LEU A 546 28.33 1.79 4.35
C LEU A 546 28.21 2.88 3.27
N LEU A 547 29.30 3.48 2.79
CA LEU A 547 29.24 4.58 1.81
C LEU A 547 29.80 4.22 0.42
N SER A 548 30.38 3.03 0.23
CA SER A 548 30.74 2.51 -1.09
C SER A 548 29.73 1.49 -1.64
N THR A 549 28.69 1.14 -0.88
CA THR A 549 27.70 0.10 -1.22
C THR A 549 26.26 0.60 -1.35
N TYR A 550 26.01 1.91 -1.21
CA TYR A 550 24.65 2.45 -1.11
C TYR A 550 24.36 3.46 -2.22
N SER A 551 23.44 3.07 -3.11
CA SER A 551 22.65 4.02 -3.90
C SER A 551 21.19 3.86 -3.45
N ASN A 552 20.65 4.93 -2.87
CA ASN A 552 19.27 5.08 -2.35
C ASN A 552 19.02 4.63 -0.89
N VAL A 553 19.65 5.31 0.07
CA VAL A 553 18.98 5.69 1.34
C VAL A 553 19.49 7.08 1.72
N SER A 554 18.62 8.09 1.68
CA SER A 554 18.95 9.41 2.24
C SER A 554 18.77 9.35 3.75
N VAL A 555 19.87 9.33 4.49
CA VAL A 555 19.88 9.49 5.95
C VAL A 555 19.49 10.93 6.28
N ALA A 556 18.40 11.12 7.02
CA ALA A 556 18.03 12.41 7.58
C ALA A 556 19.01 12.78 8.71
N ALA A 557 19.73 13.88 8.53
CA ALA A 557 20.53 14.49 9.58
C ALA A 557 19.62 15.31 10.51
N ILE A 558 19.58 14.95 11.80
CA ILE A 558 18.98 15.76 12.85
C ILE A 558 19.95 16.92 13.16
N TYR A 559 19.49 18.16 12.96
CA TYR A 559 20.18 19.36 13.40
C TYR A 559 20.01 19.52 14.92
N PHE A 560 21.10 19.40 15.68
CA PHE A 560 21.23 20.07 16.97
C PHE A 560 22.41 21.04 16.89
N SER A 561 22.11 22.33 17.00
CA SER A 561 23.11 23.40 17.12
C SER A 561 23.68 23.42 18.54
N GLN A 562 25.01 23.43 18.69
CA GLN A 562 25.77 24.15 19.74
C GLN A 562 27.27 24.20 19.32
N PRO A 563 28.05 25.25 19.65
CA PRO A 563 29.36 25.50 19.06
C PRO A 563 30.53 25.09 19.98
N GLY A 564 31.49 24.34 19.41
CA GLY A 564 32.89 24.40 19.86
C GLY A 564 33.43 23.19 20.62
N TYR A 565 33.60 22.04 19.95
CA TYR A 565 34.67 21.09 20.27
C TYR A 565 35.21 20.47 18.99
N ARG A 566 36.55 20.47 18.83
CA ARG A 566 37.28 19.80 17.75
C ARG A 566 38.07 18.67 18.38
N PHE A 567 37.82 17.38 18.13
CA PHE A 567 38.89 16.35 18.13
C PHE A 567 38.53 15.10 17.31
N PHE A 568 39.60 14.37 16.95
CA PHE A 568 39.81 13.53 15.76
C PHE A 568 39.74 12.02 16.06
N LEU A 569 39.29 11.24 15.07
CA LEU A 569 39.15 9.78 15.07
C LEU A 569 40.50 9.03 14.97
N PHE A 570 40.64 7.93 15.71
CA PHE A 570 41.69 6.92 15.57
C PHE A 570 41.30 5.89 14.49
N GLY A 571 42.27 5.43 13.69
CA GLY A 571 42.07 4.47 12.61
C GLY A 571 42.72 3.11 12.88
N ASP A 572 42.15 2.10 12.23
CA ASP A 572 42.50 0.68 12.29
C ASP A 572 43.98 0.39 11.96
N THR A 573 44.49 -0.64 12.65
CA THR A 573 45.89 -1.06 12.65
C THR A 573 46.10 -2.27 11.73
N ALA A 574 47.17 -2.22 10.93
CA ALA A 574 47.90 -3.40 10.48
C ALA A 574 49.36 -3.16 10.91
N PRO A 575 49.90 -3.90 11.90
CA PRO A 575 51.26 -3.71 12.39
C PRO A 575 52.25 -4.50 11.53
N GLY A 576 53.40 -3.90 11.20
CA GLY A 576 54.50 -4.56 10.51
C GLY A 576 55.68 -3.64 10.18
N ASP A 577 55.39 -2.37 9.90
CA ASP A 577 56.41 -1.37 9.57
C ASP A 577 56.83 -0.52 10.79
N GLY A 578 58.06 -0.04 10.79
CA GLY A 578 58.58 0.88 11.81
C GLY A 578 57.94 2.26 11.71
N CYS A 579 57.73 2.91 12.85
CA CYS A 579 57.23 4.28 12.91
C CYS A 579 58.17 5.22 12.14
N GLU A 580 57.64 5.99 11.19
CA GLU A 580 58.40 6.94 10.34
C GLU A 580 59.24 7.94 11.15
N VAL A 581 58.89 8.19 12.40
CA VAL A 581 59.56 9.20 13.24
C VAL A 581 60.60 8.61 14.17
N CYS A 582 60.32 7.44 14.75
CA CYS A 582 61.15 6.92 15.85
C CYS A 582 61.56 5.45 15.67
N GLY A 583 61.17 4.79 14.58
CA GLY A 583 61.52 3.40 14.28
C GLY A 583 60.79 2.33 15.09
N ASN A 584 60.18 2.68 16.24
CA ASN A 584 59.40 1.74 17.05
C ASN A 584 58.25 1.12 16.26
N MET A 585 57.83 -0.09 16.64
CA MET A 585 56.74 -0.82 15.98
C MET A 585 55.50 0.07 15.86
N ALA A 586 55.05 0.29 14.62
CA ALA A 586 53.92 1.15 14.39
C ALA A 586 52.63 0.47 14.84
N GLN A 587 51.75 1.27 15.44
CA GLN A 587 50.43 0.81 15.85
C GLN A 587 49.44 1.11 14.75
N PHE A 588 49.42 2.32 14.18
CA PHE A 588 48.39 2.72 13.22
C PHE A 588 48.99 3.33 11.94
N CYS A 589 48.24 3.24 10.84
CA CYS A 589 48.59 3.84 9.55
C CYS A 589 47.91 5.20 9.35
N CYS A 590 48.50 6.08 8.56
CA CYS A 590 47.85 7.32 8.18
C CYS A 590 46.57 7.04 7.38
N SER A 591 45.41 7.46 7.90
CA SER A 591 44.11 7.25 7.24
C SER A 591 43.99 7.86 5.85
N ARG A 592 44.82 8.86 5.52
CA ARG A 592 44.77 9.58 4.24
C ARG A 592 45.62 8.98 3.12
N CYS A 593 46.82 8.49 3.44
CA CYS A 593 47.73 7.92 2.42
C CYS A 593 47.90 6.41 2.53
N LYS A 594 47.55 5.81 3.68
CA LYS A 594 47.66 4.37 3.99
C LYS A 594 49.05 3.73 3.83
N VAL A 595 50.09 4.53 3.58
CA VAL A 595 51.47 4.04 3.34
C VAL A 595 52.51 4.50 4.37
N VAL A 596 52.14 5.36 5.33
CA VAL A 596 53.05 5.79 6.41
C VAL A 596 52.44 5.39 7.75
N PHE A 597 53.28 4.80 8.60
CA PHE A 597 52.89 4.19 9.85
C PHE A 597 53.49 4.91 11.06
N TYR A 598 52.74 4.94 12.16
CA TYR A 598 53.12 5.63 13.39
C TYR A 598 52.86 4.76 14.62
N CYS A 599 53.76 4.82 15.60
CA CYS A 599 53.59 4.14 16.89
C CYS A 599 52.71 4.94 17.86
N SER A 600 52.60 6.26 17.70
CA SER A 600 51.84 7.14 18.58
C SER A 600 51.36 8.41 17.88
N THR A 601 50.29 9.01 18.39
CA THR A 601 49.69 10.23 17.83
C THR A 601 50.64 11.42 17.87
N GLU A 602 51.55 11.44 18.85
CA GLU A 602 52.59 12.45 18.93
C GLU A 602 53.61 12.32 17.78
N CYS A 603 54.01 11.09 17.43
CA CYS A 603 54.85 10.86 16.25
C CYS A 603 54.16 11.33 14.97
N GLN A 604 52.86 11.03 14.80
CA GLN A 604 52.11 11.51 13.64
C GLN A 604 52.09 13.04 13.55
N ARG A 605 51.84 13.74 14.67
CA ARG A 605 51.83 15.22 14.71
C ARG A 605 53.18 15.82 14.36
N ARG A 606 54.28 15.26 14.87
CA ARG A 606 55.64 15.70 14.55
C ARG A 606 55.96 15.54 13.06
N ALA A 607 55.53 14.45 12.45
CA ALA A 607 55.72 14.20 11.02
C ALA A 607 54.74 14.97 10.12
N TRP A 608 53.57 15.40 10.62
CA TRP A 608 52.44 15.83 9.80
C TRP A 608 52.77 16.97 8.82
N LYS A 609 53.58 17.95 9.25
CA LYS A 609 53.99 19.07 8.38
C LYS A 609 54.76 18.60 7.14
N LYS A 610 55.67 17.63 7.29
CA LYS A 610 56.41 17.03 6.15
C LYS A 610 55.56 16.00 5.41
N HIS A 611 54.76 15.23 6.12
CA HIS A 611 53.91 14.17 5.56
C HIS A 611 52.81 14.71 4.64
N LYS A 612 52.15 15.83 5.02
CA LYS A 612 51.08 16.47 4.24
C LYS A 612 51.57 16.97 2.87
N LEU A 613 52.86 17.32 2.74
CA LEU A 613 53.48 17.73 1.47
C LEU A 613 53.72 16.53 0.55
N ARG A 614 54.10 15.37 1.08
CA ARG A 614 54.26 14.11 0.31
C ARG A 614 52.92 13.55 -0.21
N GLY A 615 51.83 13.73 0.55
CA GLY A 615 50.50 13.24 0.18
C GLY A 615 49.84 13.93 -1.04
N ARG A 616 50.41 15.05 -1.54
CA ARG A 616 49.95 15.70 -2.78
C ARG A 616 50.63 15.14 -4.03
N THR A 617 51.81 14.56 -3.92
CA THR A 617 52.57 14.00 -5.06
C THR A 617 52.31 12.51 -5.27
N ALA A 618 51.79 11.77 -4.27
CA ALA A 618 51.49 10.34 -4.38
C ALA A 618 50.14 10.00 -5.07
N ARG A 619 49.36 11.00 -5.49
CA ARG A 619 48.12 10.82 -6.28
C ARG A 619 48.32 11.06 -7.79
N ALA A 620 49.55 11.36 -8.20
CA ALA A 620 49.92 11.66 -9.59
C ALA A 620 50.86 10.58 -10.19
N ARG A 621 50.85 9.36 -9.64
CA ARG A 621 51.45 8.16 -10.24
C ARG A 621 50.46 7.01 -10.15
#